data_AF-A0AAN1UU29-F1
#
_entry.id   AF-A0AAN1UU29-F1
#
_cell.length_a   1.000
_cell.length_b   1.000
_cell.length_c   1.000
_cell.angle_alpha   90.00
_cell.angle_beta   90.00
_cell.angle_gamma   90.00
#
_symmetry.space_group_name_H-M   'P 1'
#
loop_
_entity.id
_entity.type
_entity.pdbx_description
1 polymer ?
#
loop_
_entity_poly.entity_id
_entity_poly.type
_entity_poly.pdbx_seq_one_letter_code
_entity_poly.pdbx_strand_id
1 'polypeptide(L)'
;MNNPNLLSDEDTARALKISKEKLYRICRKFDENPDDEWELLEGEHFEWIVRHKQRYFYEQGAVAIAKYLETTEGNNFFDRIIEFITHRRQGIRRALVLRKISQAARSEFSVVSSNTLFLHRKSTIEILETNGKGMNGAISRIQSDNSYEGAEIMAKGRDFDEFENEQYFSKYGILKLAQDMRSSNRSKSRQAWLEAVIEEIEPGLDAQYKKLISREQAIKKAIETAKRASKNRCQVTGEEYKEGCDFDLHGHHLFCKSSREELATHLDNILVIKEEVHNAYHRWHVVNYSGQPCTPASFIEFLQSVHVGMLDKTNSRKRFLALTERLENLQNNFGR
;
A
#
# COMPACT_ATOMS: atom_id res chain seq x y z
N MET A 1 -25.03 6.24 1.81
CA MET A 1 -24.03 5.64 0.90
C MET A 1 -23.45 6.77 0.07
N ASN A 2 -22.15 7.04 0.13
CA ASN A 2 -21.53 8.08 -0.71
C ASN A 2 -21.35 7.50 -2.11
N ASN A 3 -22.23 7.86 -3.05
CA ASN A 3 -22.00 7.60 -4.46
C ASN A 3 -20.84 8.51 -4.92
N PRO A 4 -19.67 7.97 -5.30
CA PRO A 4 -18.50 8.77 -5.67
C PRO A 4 -18.73 9.61 -6.94
N ASN A 5 -19.86 9.43 -7.64
CA ASN A 5 -20.21 10.19 -8.84
C ASN A 5 -21.05 11.44 -8.56
N LEU A 6 -21.52 11.65 -7.32
CA LEU A 6 -22.27 12.84 -6.96
C LEU A 6 -21.35 14.01 -6.57
N LEU A 7 -21.69 15.21 -7.01
CA LEU A 7 -21.10 16.47 -6.59
C LEU A 7 -21.93 17.04 -5.43
N SER A 8 -21.28 17.52 -4.35
CA SER A 8 -22.03 18.31 -3.36
C SER A 8 -22.47 19.65 -3.96
N ASP A 9 -23.36 20.35 -3.26
CA ASP A 9 -23.71 21.72 -3.61
C ASP A 9 -22.50 22.67 -3.51
N GLU A 10 -21.56 22.44 -2.59
CA GLU A 10 -20.29 23.17 -2.55
C GLU A 10 -19.42 22.88 -3.77
N ASP A 11 -19.27 21.60 -4.15
CA ASP A 11 -18.51 21.22 -5.33
C ASP A 11 -19.10 21.83 -6.60
N THR A 12 -20.44 21.79 -6.72
CA THR A 12 -21.18 22.33 -7.87
C THR A 12 -21.05 23.85 -7.95
N ALA A 13 -21.24 24.56 -6.82
CA ALA A 13 -21.09 26.01 -6.76
C ALA A 13 -19.64 26.44 -7.06
N ARG A 14 -18.66 25.72 -6.50
CA ARG A 14 -17.23 25.94 -6.74
C ARG A 14 -16.87 25.75 -8.22
N ALA A 15 -17.35 24.68 -8.84
CA ALA A 15 -17.11 24.39 -10.25
C ALA A 15 -17.66 25.49 -11.17
N LEU A 16 -18.88 25.97 -10.88
CA LEU A 16 -19.53 27.06 -11.60
C LEU A 16 -18.98 28.45 -11.24
N LYS A 17 -18.11 28.55 -10.22
CA LYS A 17 -17.59 29.81 -9.65
C LYS A 17 -18.71 30.77 -9.23
N ILE A 18 -19.74 30.24 -8.57
CA ILE A 18 -20.85 30.99 -7.99
C ILE A 18 -20.94 30.75 -6.48
N SER A 19 -21.70 31.58 -5.76
CA SER A 19 -21.98 31.33 -4.35
C SER A 19 -23.00 30.18 -4.19
N LYS A 20 -22.95 29.49 -3.05
CA LYS A 20 -23.91 28.43 -2.70
C LYS A 20 -25.34 28.97 -2.64
N GLU A 21 -25.54 30.20 -2.16
CA GLU A 21 -26.83 30.88 -2.13
C GLU A 21 -27.37 31.12 -3.54
N LYS A 22 -26.50 31.52 -4.48
CA LYS A 22 -26.87 31.69 -5.88
C LYS A 22 -27.27 30.35 -6.51
N LEU A 23 -26.52 29.28 -6.24
CA LEU A 23 -26.87 27.93 -6.69
C LEU A 23 -28.28 27.52 -6.22
N TYR A 24 -28.61 27.71 -4.94
CA TYR A 24 -29.95 27.39 -4.43
C TYR A 24 -31.05 28.31 -4.97
N ARG A 25 -30.74 29.57 -5.24
CA ARG A 25 -31.70 30.47 -5.91
C ARG A 25 -32.03 29.97 -7.32
N ILE A 26 -31.04 29.46 -8.04
CA ILE A 26 -31.26 28.87 -9.36
C ILE A 26 -32.12 27.61 -9.22
N CYS A 27 -31.74 26.69 -8.32
CA CYS A 27 -32.52 25.48 -8.04
C CYS A 27 -34.01 25.78 -7.79
N ARG A 28 -34.32 26.80 -6.99
CA ARG A 28 -35.71 27.22 -6.74
C ARG A 28 -36.44 27.66 -8.01
N LYS A 29 -35.77 28.33 -8.96
CA LYS A 29 -36.40 28.70 -10.23
C LYS A 29 -36.81 27.47 -11.05
N PHE A 30 -35.97 26.44 -11.06
CA PHE A 30 -36.31 25.16 -11.69
C PHE A 30 -37.49 24.47 -10.99
N ASP A 31 -37.62 24.63 -9.66
CA ASP A 31 -38.72 24.03 -8.89
C ASP A 31 -40.05 24.84 -9.04
N GLU A 32 -39.98 26.14 -9.33
CA GLU A 32 -41.11 27.08 -9.30
C GLU A 32 -42.02 26.98 -10.54
N ASN A 33 -41.52 26.53 -11.69
CA ASN A 33 -42.29 26.43 -12.92
C ASN A 33 -42.16 25.03 -13.57
N PRO A 34 -43.13 24.13 -13.38
CA PRO A 34 -43.13 22.79 -13.96
C PRO A 34 -43.20 22.76 -15.50
N ASP A 35 -43.64 23.87 -16.13
CA ASP A 35 -43.77 24.00 -17.58
C ASP A 35 -42.62 24.80 -18.22
N ASP A 36 -41.53 25.05 -17.47
CA ASP A 36 -40.32 25.68 -18.00
C ASP A 36 -39.56 24.71 -18.94
N GLU A 37 -38.82 25.25 -19.91
CA GLU A 37 -37.95 24.45 -20.79
C GLU A 37 -36.76 23.82 -20.03
N TRP A 38 -36.54 24.24 -18.79
CA TRP A 38 -35.43 23.85 -17.93
C TRP A 38 -35.89 22.91 -16.82
N GLU A 39 -35.43 21.65 -16.85
CA GLU A 39 -35.78 20.64 -15.86
C GLU A 39 -34.61 20.25 -14.94
N LEU A 40 -34.91 20.08 -13.65
CA LEU A 40 -33.98 19.57 -12.64
C LEU A 40 -34.72 18.58 -11.74
N LEU A 41 -34.62 17.28 -12.04
CA LEU A 41 -35.43 16.21 -11.44
C LEU A 41 -34.63 15.43 -10.40
N GLU A 42 -35.27 15.10 -9.27
CA GLU A 42 -34.68 14.22 -8.27
C GLU A 42 -34.59 12.78 -8.79
N GLY A 43 -33.46 12.10 -8.54
CA GLY A 43 -33.15 10.76 -9.06
C GLY A 43 -32.46 10.76 -10.43
N GLU A 44 -32.52 11.87 -11.18
CA GLU A 44 -31.87 12.02 -12.49
C GLU A 44 -30.78 13.10 -12.49
N HIS A 45 -31.12 14.28 -11.98
CA HIS A 45 -30.23 15.44 -11.95
C HIS A 45 -29.61 15.66 -10.57
N PHE A 46 -30.32 15.31 -9.50
CA PHE A 46 -29.79 15.38 -8.14
C PHE A 46 -30.45 14.36 -7.21
N GLU A 47 -29.89 14.20 -6.02
CA GLU A 47 -30.44 13.47 -4.88
C GLU A 47 -30.65 14.44 -3.71
N TRP A 48 -31.82 14.42 -3.07
CA TRP A 48 -32.04 15.21 -1.86
C TRP A 48 -31.63 14.44 -0.61
N ILE A 49 -30.59 14.92 0.08
CA ILE A 49 -30.13 14.28 1.30
C ILE A 49 -30.76 14.96 2.52
N VAL A 50 -31.85 14.38 3.02
CA VAL A 50 -32.66 14.88 4.16
C VAL A 50 -31.82 15.23 5.38
N ARG A 51 -30.84 14.40 5.72
CA ARG A 51 -29.98 14.58 6.91
C ARG A 51 -29.17 15.88 6.87
N HIS A 52 -28.74 16.29 5.68
CA HIS A 52 -27.91 17.48 5.48
C HIS A 52 -28.69 18.64 4.85
N LYS A 53 -29.98 18.42 4.53
CA LYS A 53 -30.86 19.36 3.83
C LYS A 53 -30.17 19.97 2.61
N GLN A 54 -29.51 19.12 1.82
CA GLN A 54 -28.71 19.55 0.68
C GLN A 54 -28.94 18.67 -0.56
N ARG A 55 -28.82 19.30 -1.73
CA ARG A 55 -28.81 18.60 -3.02
C ARG A 55 -27.40 18.07 -3.30
N TYR A 56 -27.34 16.83 -3.74
CA TYR A 56 -26.15 16.25 -4.36
C TYR A 56 -26.43 16.05 -5.85
N PHE A 57 -25.62 16.66 -6.70
CA PHE A 57 -25.87 16.72 -8.13
C PHE A 57 -25.19 15.55 -8.85
N TYR A 58 -25.93 14.91 -9.75
CA TYR A 58 -25.32 14.14 -10.82
C TYR A 58 -24.61 15.09 -11.78
N GLU A 59 -23.67 14.58 -12.58
CA GLU A 59 -23.00 15.40 -13.59
C GLU A 59 -23.99 16.03 -14.57
N GLN A 60 -25.05 15.31 -14.93
CA GLN A 60 -26.14 15.81 -15.77
C GLN A 60 -26.83 17.03 -15.15
N GLY A 61 -27.15 16.98 -13.85
CA GLY A 61 -27.76 18.10 -13.14
C GLY A 61 -26.83 19.31 -13.03
N ALA A 62 -25.54 19.07 -12.77
CA ALA A 62 -24.55 20.15 -12.76
C ALA A 62 -24.41 20.82 -14.16
N VAL A 63 -24.47 20.02 -15.24
CA VAL A 63 -24.48 20.52 -16.62
C VAL A 63 -25.75 21.28 -16.95
N ALA A 64 -26.92 20.83 -16.49
CA ALA A 64 -28.19 21.53 -16.70
C ALA A 64 -28.15 22.94 -16.09
N ILE A 65 -27.65 23.06 -14.86
CA ILE A 65 -27.45 24.36 -14.18
C ILE A 65 -26.45 25.23 -14.93
N ALA A 66 -25.35 24.65 -15.44
CA ALA A 66 -24.35 25.38 -16.21
C ALA A 66 -24.95 25.98 -17.50
N LYS A 67 -25.75 25.19 -18.24
CA LYS A 67 -26.42 25.63 -19.47
C LYS A 67 -27.45 26.73 -19.21
N TYR A 68 -28.22 26.63 -18.13
CA TYR A 68 -29.15 27.67 -17.72
C TYR A 68 -28.42 28.99 -17.45
N LEU A 69 -27.32 28.93 -16.69
CA LEU A 69 -26.49 30.11 -16.39
C LEU A 69 -25.89 30.73 -17.65
N GLU A 70 -25.38 29.91 -18.55
CA GLU A 70 -24.80 30.37 -19.81
C GLU A 70 -25.84 31.03 -20.72
N THR A 71 -27.07 30.48 -20.77
CA THR A 71 -28.16 31.04 -21.57
C THR A 71 -28.69 32.35 -20.98
N THR A 72 -28.78 32.44 -19.65
CA THR A 72 -29.42 33.59 -18.97
C THR A 72 -28.45 34.72 -18.62
N GLU A 73 -27.18 34.41 -18.37
CA GLU A 73 -26.17 35.37 -17.91
C GLU A 73 -24.96 35.48 -18.85
N GLY A 74 -24.89 34.65 -19.89
CA GLY A 74 -23.69 34.50 -20.73
C GLY A 74 -22.52 33.86 -19.96
N ASN A 75 -21.32 33.89 -20.56
CA ASN A 75 -20.07 33.31 -20.04
C ASN A 75 -19.96 31.77 -20.11
N ASN A 76 -18.70 31.32 -20.11
CA ASN A 76 -18.25 29.93 -20.26
C ASN A 76 -18.54 29.03 -19.03
N PHE A 77 -19.78 28.99 -18.54
CA PHE A 77 -20.16 28.13 -17.40
C PHE A 77 -20.08 26.65 -17.77
N PHE A 78 -20.45 26.29 -19.00
CA PHE A 78 -20.38 24.92 -19.49
C PHE A 78 -18.93 24.40 -19.53
N ASP A 79 -18.00 25.17 -20.09
CA ASP A 79 -16.59 24.76 -20.13
C ASP A 79 -16.01 24.54 -18.73
N ARG A 80 -16.35 25.42 -17.77
CA ARG A 80 -15.88 25.32 -16.38
C ARG A 80 -16.38 24.04 -15.70
N ILE A 81 -17.65 23.67 -15.89
CA ILE A 81 -18.19 22.46 -15.25
C ILE A 81 -17.60 21.20 -15.87
N ILE A 82 -17.40 21.18 -17.19
CA ILE A 82 -16.77 20.06 -17.89
C ILE A 82 -15.31 19.90 -17.49
N GLU A 83 -14.55 21.00 -17.40
CA GLU A 83 -13.17 21.01 -16.92
C GLU A 83 -13.09 20.46 -15.48
N PHE A 84 -13.94 20.94 -14.58
CA PHE A 84 -13.99 20.49 -13.19
C PHE A 84 -14.28 18.98 -13.07
N ILE A 85 -15.32 18.50 -13.78
CA ILE A 85 -15.68 17.07 -13.80
C ILE A 85 -14.52 16.24 -14.34
N THR A 86 -13.85 16.73 -15.38
CA THR A 86 -12.71 16.03 -16.00
C THR A 86 -11.54 15.90 -15.02
N HIS A 87 -11.15 16.99 -14.35
CA HIS A 87 -10.10 16.95 -13.33
C HIS A 87 -10.46 16.08 -12.13
N ARG A 88 -11.72 16.14 -11.67
CA ARG A 88 -12.20 15.29 -10.58
C ARG A 88 -12.09 13.81 -10.94
N ARG A 89 -12.53 13.43 -12.14
CA ARG A 89 -12.40 12.05 -12.66
C ARG A 89 -10.93 11.62 -12.77
N GLN A 90 -10.04 12.51 -13.20
CA GLN A 90 -8.60 12.24 -13.23
C GLN A 90 -8.03 12.01 -11.82
N GLY A 91 -8.37 12.86 -10.85
CA GLY A 91 -7.95 12.72 -9.46
C GLY A 91 -8.41 11.41 -8.83
N ILE A 92 -9.66 10.99 -9.08
CA ILE A 92 -10.17 9.69 -8.62
C ILE A 92 -9.36 8.53 -9.22
N ARG A 93 -9.07 8.57 -10.53
CA ARG A 93 -8.26 7.52 -11.19
C ARG A 93 -6.86 7.43 -10.59
N ARG A 94 -6.16 8.56 -10.42
CA ARG A 94 -4.84 8.60 -9.78
C ARG A 94 -4.87 8.00 -8.37
N ALA A 95 -5.88 8.35 -7.56
CA ALA A 95 -6.03 7.79 -6.21
C ALA A 95 -6.27 6.26 -6.23
N LEU A 96 -7.04 5.75 -7.19
CA LEU A 96 -7.26 4.30 -7.36
C LEU A 96 -5.99 3.57 -7.79
N VAL A 97 -5.21 4.17 -8.71
CA VAL A 97 -3.90 3.64 -9.12
C VAL A 97 -2.93 3.59 -7.94
N LEU A 98 -2.79 4.69 -7.19
CA LEU A 98 -1.95 4.73 -5.99
C LEU A 98 -2.36 3.68 -4.97
N ARG A 99 -3.66 3.47 -4.77
CA ARG A 99 -4.16 2.40 -3.91
C ARG A 99 -3.71 1.02 -4.38
N LYS A 100 -3.83 0.71 -5.68
CA LYS A 100 -3.36 -0.56 -6.26
C LYS A 100 -1.85 -0.74 -6.09
N ILE A 101 -1.07 0.31 -6.32
CA ILE A 101 0.39 0.31 -6.09
C ILE A 101 0.71 -0.01 -4.62
N SER A 102 0.07 0.68 -3.68
CA SER A 102 0.26 0.43 -2.24
C SER A 102 -0.20 -0.97 -1.79
N GLN A 103 -1.19 -1.57 -2.46
CA GLN A 103 -1.60 -2.95 -2.20
C GLN A 103 -0.56 -3.95 -2.76
N ALA A 104 -0.14 -3.75 -4.00
CA ALA A 104 0.89 -4.57 -4.64
C ALA A 104 2.21 -4.55 -3.86
N ALA A 105 2.65 -3.39 -3.37
CA ALA A 105 3.88 -3.24 -2.61
C ALA A 105 3.83 -3.84 -1.19
N ARG A 106 2.64 -4.15 -0.68
CA ARG A 106 2.45 -4.85 0.60
C ARG A 106 2.25 -6.36 0.44
N SER A 107 2.18 -6.83 -0.80
CA SER A 107 2.10 -8.26 -1.08
C SER A 107 3.41 -8.94 -0.68
N GLU A 108 3.30 -10.17 -0.19
CA GLU A 108 4.44 -11.08 0.03
C GLU A 108 5.24 -11.32 -1.26
N PHE A 109 4.61 -11.14 -2.43
CA PHE A 109 5.24 -11.25 -3.75
C PHE A 109 5.83 -9.93 -4.23
N SER A 110 6.28 -9.06 -3.33
CA SER A 110 7.04 -7.85 -3.69
C SER A 110 8.50 -8.03 -3.27
N VAL A 111 9.42 -7.67 -4.17
CA VAL A 111 10.85 -7.90 -3.97
C VAL A 111 11.58 -6.56 -3.94
N VAL A 112 12.22 -6.27 -2.81
CA VAL A 112 13.06 -5.09 -2.64
C VAL A 112 14.42 -5.37 -3.25
N SER A 113 14.80 -4.63 -4.29
CA SER A 113 16.15 -4.60 -4.84
C SER A 113 16.90 -3.35 -4.35
N SER A 114 18.21 -3.26 -4.58
CA SER A 114 19.08 -2.18 -4.07
C SER A 114 18.61 -0.77 -4.43
N ASN A 115 17.91 -0.62 -5.55
CA ASN A 115 17.52 0.69 -6.09
C ASN A 115 16.01 0.85 -6.34
N THR A 116 15.20 -0.22 -6.24
CA THR A 116 13.77 -0.14 -6.55
C THR A 116 12.98 -1.34 -5.99
N LEU A 117 11.65 -1.26 -6.09
CA LEU A 117 10.74 -2.35 -5.77
C LEU A 117 10.32 -3.06 -7.06
N PHE A 118 10.45 -4.38 -7.07
CA PHE A 118 9.96 -5.26 -8.12
C PHE A 118 8.62 -5.86 -7.69
N LEU A 119 7.61 -5.75 -8.54
CA LEU A 119 6.28 -6.30 -8.32
C LEU A 119 6.07 -7.55 -9.15
N HIS A 120 5.50 -8.59 -8.53
CA HIS A 120 5.13 -9.80 -9.25
C HIS A 120 4.17 -9.52 -10.41
N ARG A 121 4.29 -10.30 -11.48
CA ARG A 121 3.48 -10.22 -12.70
C ARG A 121 1.97 -10.05 -12.43
N LYS A 122 1.42 -10.80 -11.46
CA LYS A 122 0.00 -10.70 -11.07
C LYS A 122 -0.37 -9.29 -10.62
N SER A 123 0.43 -8.69 -9.75
CA SER A 123 0.22 -7.33 -9.25
C SER A 123 0.36 -6.29 -10.36
N THR A 124 1.31 -6.50 -11.28
CA THR A 124 1.45 -5.66 -12.48
C THR A 124 0.21 -5.71 -13.35
N ILE A 125 -0.38 -6.89 -13.56
CA ILE A 125 -1.64 -7.06 -14.31
C ILE A 125 -2.80 -6.29 -13.64
N GLU A 126 -2.88 -6.33 -12.32
CA GLU A 126 -3.93 -5.64 -11.54
C GLU A 126 -3.79 -4.12 -11.57
N ILE A 127 -2.57 -3.59 -11.45
CA ILE A 127 -2.28 -2.15 -11.59
C ILE A 127 -2.60 -1.68 -13.00
N LEU A 128 -2.12 -2.43 -14.00
CA LEU A 128 -2.37 -2.13 -15.39
C LEU A 128 -3.82 -2.37 -15.79
N GLU A 129 -4.67 -3.03 -15.01
CA GLU A 129 -6.03 -3.44 -15.41
C GLU A 129 -6.06 -4.15 -16.78
N THR A 130 -5.24 -5.18 -16.90
CA THR A 130 -5.11 -5.98 -18.12
C THR A 130 -5.28 -7.47 -17.79
N ASN A 131 -4.88 -8.35 -18.71
CA ASN A 131 -4.77 -9.78 -18.48
C ASN A 131 -3.43 -10.31 -19.02
N GLY A 132 -3.15 -11.60 -18.81
CA GLY A 132 -1.89 -12.21 -19.26
C GLY A 132 -1.65 -12.08 -20.78
N LYS A 133 -2.71 -12.15 -21.60
CA LYS A 133 -2.60 -11.96 -23.06
C LYS A 133 -2.24 -10.53 -23.42
N GLY A 134 -2.91 -9.55 -22.81
CA GLY A 134 -2.64 -8.13 -23.02
C GLY A 134 -1.23 -7.75 -22.60
N MET A 135 -0.76 -8.28 -21.48
CA MET A 135 0.60 -8.10 -20.99
C MET A 135 1.64 -8.72 -21.92
N ASN A 136 1.45 -9.99 -22.35
CA ASN A 136 2.37 -10.63 -23.29
C ASN A 136 2.42 -9.90 -24.63
N GLY A 137 1.28 -9.45 -25.14
CA GLY A 137 1.22 -8.67 -26.37
C GLY A 137 2.00 -7.36 -26.27
N ALA A 138 1.94 -6.66 -25.12
CA ALA A 138 2.73 -5.47 -24.88
C ALA A 138 4.24 -5.77 -24.81
N ILE A 139 4.63 -6.81 -24.06
CA ILE A 139 6.03 -7.25 -23.98
C ILE A 139 6.56 -7.57 -25.39
N SER A 140 5.82 -8.34 -26.18
CA SER A 140 6.24 -8.70 -27.55
C SER A 140 6.42 -7.48 -28.44
N ARG A 141 5.51 -6.49 -28.40
CA ARG A 141 5.64 -5.25 -29.18
C ARG A 141 6.86 -4.43 -28.78
N ILE A 142 7.11 -4.30 -27.48
CA ILE A 142 8.27 -3.57 -26.94
C ILE A 142 9.57 -4.27 -27.33
N GLN A 143 9.60 -5.60 -27.28
CA GLN A 143 10.79 -6.39 -27.65
C GLN A 143 11.05 -6.41 -29.17
N SER A 144 10.02 -6.26 -29.99
CA SER A 144 10.14 -6.24 -31.46
C SER A 144 10.30 -4.84 -32.05
N ASP A 145 10.51 -3.81 -31.23
CA ASP A 145 10.57 -2.39 -31.63
C ASP A 145 9.33 -1.91 -32.45
N ASN A 146 8.19 -2.57 -32.24
CA ASN A 146 6.90 -2.24 -32.88
C ASN A 146 5.95 -1.55 -31.88
N SER A 147 6.53 -0.83 -30.93
CA SER A 147 5.83 -0.18 -29.82
C SER A 147 5.49 1.27 -30.21
N TYR A 148 5.82 2.24 -29.37
CA TYR A 148 5.71 3.67 -29.64
C TYR A 148 7.07 4.26 -30.04
N GLU A 149 7.04 5.45 -30.65
CA GLU A 149 8.23 6.17 -31.07
C GLU A 149 9.15 6.48 -29.87
N GLY A 150 10.41 6.04 -29.93
CA GLY A 150 11.38 6.17 -28.84
C GLY A 150 11.26 5.11 -27.73
N ALA A 151 10.52 4.01 -27.95
CA ALA A 151 10.44 2.92 -27.00
C ALA A 151 11.78 2.16 -26.90
N GLU A 152 12.37 2.15 -25.71
CA GLU A 152 13.51 1.27 -25.41
C GLU A 152 13.02 -0.16 -25.12
N ILE A 153 13.68 -1.16 -25.71
CA ILE A 153 13.50 -2.58 -25.37
C ILE A 153 13.61 -2.78 -23.84
N MET A 154 12.82 -3.71 -23.28
CA MET A 154 12.88 -3.98 -21.85
C MET A 154 14.19 -4.69 -21.49
N ALA A 155 14.91 -4.15 -20.52
CA ALA A 155 16.17 -4.69 -20.02
C ALA A 155 15.97 -5.49 -18.72
N LYS A 156 16.50 -6.71 -18.67
CA LYS A 156 16.52 -7.54 -17.44
C LYS A 156 17.38 -6.85 -16.37
N GLY A 157 16.96 -6.91 -15.10
CA GLY A 157 17.60 -6.25 -13.96
C GLY A 157 17.28 -4.75 -13.82
N ARG A 158 16.73 -4.10 -14.85
CA ARG A 158 16.24 -2.72 -14.81
C ARG A 158 14.72 -2.64 -14.88
N ASP A 159 14.13 -3.21 -15.94
CA ASP A 159 12.71 -3.10 -16.24
C ASP A 159 11.93 -4.30 -15.70
N PHE A 160 12.51 -5.49 -15.80
CA PHE A 160 11.95 -6.73 -15.27
C PHE A 160 13.06 -7.63 -14.73
N ASP A 161 12.70 -8.60 -13.89
CA ASP A 161 13.61 -9.65 -13.44
C ASP A 161 12.85 -10.94 -13.11
N GLU A 162 13.58 -11.99 -12.79
CA GLU A 162 13.04 -13.29 -12.39
C GLU A 162 13.46 -13.63 -10.97
N PHE A 163 12.48 -13.89 -10.10
CA PHE A 163 12.69 -14.36 -8.74
C PHE A 163 11.88 -15.66 -8.56
N GLU A 164 12.52 -16.72 -8.07
CA GLU A 164 11.86 -18.03 -7.88
C GLU A 164 11.20 -18.58 -9.17
N ASN A 165 11.81 -18.32 -10.34
CA ASN A 165 11.28 -18.64 -11.67
C ASN A 165 9.98 -17.91 -12.05
N GLU A 166 9.55 -16.93 -11.27
CA GLU A 166 8.42 -16.07 -11.55
C GLU A 166 8.89 -14.69 -12.04
N GLN A 167 8.08 -14.04 -12.89
CA GLN A 167 8.45 -12.78 -13.52
C GLN A 167 7.99 -11.57 -12.70
N TYR A 168 8.87 -10.61 -12.53
CA TYR A 168 8.63 -9.37 -11.78
C TYR A 168 8.98 -8.14 -12.59
N PHE A 169 8.33 -7.03 -12.29
CA PHE A 169 8.49 -5.76 -13.02
C PHE A 169 8.82 -4.63 -12.05
N SER A 170 9.82 -3.84 -12.38
CA SER A 170 10.11 -2.59 -11.68
C SER A 170 9.15 -1.49 -12.13
N LYS A 171 9.23 -0.32 -11.48
CA LYS A 171 8.51 0.88 -11.93
C LYS A 171 8.78 1.22 -13.42
N TYR A 172 10.01 1.00 -13.90
CA TYR A 172 10.40 1.28 -15.28
C TYR A 172 9.74 0.30 -16.26
N GLY A 173 9.70 -1.00 -15.92
CA GLY A 173 9.01 -1.98 -16.75
C GLY A 173 7.51 -1.75 -16.82
N ILE A 174 6.89 -1.41 -15.68
CA ILE A 174 5.46 -1.09 -15.64
C ILE A 174 5.16 0.17 -16.43
N LEU A 175 6.03 1.19 -16.37
CA LEU A 175 5.91 2.41 -17.17
C LEU A 175 5.93 2.11 -18.68
N LYS A 176 6.93 1.34 -19.15
CA LYS A 176 7.03 0.94 -20.56
C LYS A 176 5.79 0.18 -21.03
N LEU A 177 5.30 -0.75 -20.21
CA LEU A 177 4.05 -1.49 -20.48
C LEU A 177 2.84 -0.56 -20.56
N ALA A 178 2.73 0.41 -19.64
CA ALA A 178 1.62 1.34 -19.63
C ALA A 178 1.63 2.26 -20.87
N GLN A 179 2.81 2.74 -21.28
CA GLN A 179 3.00 3.57 -22.47
C GLN A 179 2.63 2.82 -23.75
N ASP A 180 3.17 1.61 -23.96
CA ASP A 180 2.80 0.76 -25.11
C ASP A 180 1.29 0.45 -25.13
N MET A 181 0.74 0.05 -23.99
CA MET A 181 -0.69 -0.26 -23.89
C MET A 181 -1.55 0.98 -24.17
N ARG A 182 -1.14 2.19 -23.75
CA ARG A 182 -1.90 3.41 -24.00
C ARG A 182 -1.94 3.72 -25.49
N SER A 183 -0.78 3.65 -26.15
CA SER A 183 -0.62 3.95 -27.58
C SER A 183 -1.36 2.95 -28.47
N SER A 184 -1.38 1.67 -28.08
CA SER A 184 -2.04 0.61 -28.84
C SER A 184 -3.54 0.45 -28.56
N ASN A 185 -4.08 1.09 -27.51
CA ASN A 185 -5.49 0.95 -27.15
C ASN A 185 -6.39 1.98 -27.82
N ARG A 186 -7.58 1.57 -28.28
CA ARG A 186 -8.57 2.47 -28.89
C ARG A 186 -9.56 3.08 -27.89
N SER A 187 -9.74 2.47 -26.72
CA SER A 187 -10.71 2.93 -25.72
C SER A 187 -10.20 4.13 -24.95
N LYS A 188 -10.92 5.25 -25.00
CA LYS A 188 -10.60 6.48 -24.25
C LYS A 188 -10.58 6.26 -22.74
N SER A 189 -11.50 5.45 -22.21
CA SER A 189 -11.51 5.10 -20.78
C SER A 189 -10.24 4.34 -20.39
N ARG A 190 -9.80 3.42 -21.26
CA ARG A 190 -8.59 2.62 -21.04
C ARG A 190 -7.32 3.45 -21.15
N GLN A 191 -7.25 4.35 -22.14
CA GLN A 191 -6.17 5.32 -22.28
C GLN A 191 -6.07 6.23 -21.05
N ALA A 192 -7.19 6.71 -20.51
CA ALA A 192 -7.21 7.55 -19.31
C ALA A 192 -6.76 6.81 -18.05
N TRP A 193 -7.07 5.53 -17.92
CA TRP A 193 -6.52 4.70 -16.83
C TRP A 193 -5.01 4.54 -16.96
N LEU A 194 -4.52 4.18 -18.15
CA LEU A 194 -3.09 3.98 -18.39
C LEU A 194 -2.29 5.27 -18.24
N GLU A 195 -2.87 6.43 -18.59
CA GLU A 195 -2.26 7.73 -18.31
C GLU A 195 -2.08 7.96 -16.81
N ALA A 196 -3.09 7.65 -15.99
CA ALA A 196 -2.96 7.73 -14.55
C ALA A 196 -1.90 6.75 -14.01
N VAL A 197 -1.74 5.57 -14.62
CA VAL A 197 -0.63 4.65 -14.28
C VAL A 197 0.72 5.26 -14.63
N ILE A 198 0.88 5.84 -15.82
CA ILE A 198 2.10 6.50 -16.28
C ILE A 198 2.52 7.62 -15.31
N GLU A 199 1.56 8.44 -14.87
CA GLU A 199 1.79 9.56 -13.96
C GLU A 199 2.17 9.10 -12.54
N GLU A 200 1.58 8.01 -12.05
CA GLU A 200 1.65 7.64 -10.63
C GLU A 200 2.61 6.48 -10.32
N ILE A 201 3.01 5.67 -11.30
CA ILE A 201 3.77 4.44 -11.04
C ILE A 201 5.12 4.70 -10.40
N GLU A 202 5.88 5.66 -10.92
CA GLU A 202 7.19 6.02 -10.38
C GLU A 202 7.11 6.65 -8.98
N PRO A 203 6.39 7.77 -8.77
CA PRO A 203 6.32 8.39 -7.45
C PRO A 203 5.64 7.46 -6.43
N GLY A 204 4.63 6.68 -6.86
CA GLY A 204 3.93 5.72 -6.03
C GLY A 204 4.84 4.61 -5.53
N LEU A 205 5.62 3.97 -6.41
CA LEU A 205 6.54 2.90 -6.00
C LEU A 205 7.74 3.43 -5.22
N ASP A 206 8.26 4.62 -5.56
CA ASP A 206 9.36 5.22 -4.80
C ASP A 206 8.94 5.55 -3.36
N ALA A 207 7.71 6.01 -3.16
CA ALA A 207 7.17 6.23 -1.82
C ALA A 207 7.08 4.91 -1.02
N GLN A 208 6.65 3.81 -1.65
CA GLN A 208 6.60 2.50 -0.99
C GLN A 208 8.00 1.94 -0.71
N TYR A 209 8.91 2.04 -1.68
CA TYR A 209 10.30 1.62 -1.53
C TYR A 209 10.98 2.34 -0.36
N LYS A 210 10.88 3.67 -0.29
CA LYS A 210 11.41 4.47 0.83
C LYS A 210 10.83 4.02 2.17
N LYS A 211 9.52 3.76 2.22
CA LYS A 211 8.86 3.26 3.43
C LYS A 211 9.44 1.92 3.87
N LEU A 212 9.59 0.96 2.95
CA LEU A 212 10.14 -0.37 3.24
C LEU A 212 11.60 -0.30 3.71
N ILE A 213 12.45 0.45 3.01
CA ILE A 213 13.85 0.62 3.40
C ILE A 213 13.98 1.32 4.76
N SER A 214 13.22 2.40 4.99
CA SER A 214 13.26 3.11 6.27
C SER A 214 12.85 2.22 7.45
N ARG A 215 11.90 1.31 7.22
CA ARG A 215 11.47 0.33 8.22
C ARG A 215 12.55 -0.71 8.49
N GLU A 216 13.16 -1.30 7.46
CA GLU A 216 14.25 -2.27 7.65
C GLU A 216 15.45 -1.63 8.37
N GLN A 217 15.78 -0.37 8.07
CA GLN A 217 16.79 0.40 8.80
C GLN A 217 16.39 0.62 10.27
N ALA A 218 15.13 0.95 10.55
CA ALA A 218 14.64 1.11 11.91
C ALA A 218 14.70 -0.20 12.70
N ILE A 219 14.35 -1.34 12.09
CA ILE A 219 14.45 -2.66 12.69
C ILE A 219 15.92 -3.00 13.00
N LYS A 220 16.83 -2.79 12.05
CA LYS A 220 18.28 -2.99 12.29
C LYS A 220 18.78 -2.14 13.46
N LYS A 221 18.39 -0.86 13.51
CA LYS A 221 18.74 0.04 14.62
C LYS A 221 18.16 -0.43 15.96
N ALA A 222 16.94 -0.98 15.97
CA ALA A 222 16.32 -1.54 17.16
C ALA A 222 17.09 -2.79 17.66
N ILE A 223 17.48 -3.69 16.75
CA ILE A 223 18.32 -4.87 17.07
C ILE A 223 19.66 -4.44 17.67
N GLU A 224 20.35 -3.49 17.04
CA GLU A 224 21.63 -2.97 17.56
C GLU A 224 21.47 -2.23 18.90
N THR A 225 20.31 -1.63 19.15
CA THR A 225 19.99 -1.03 20.45
C THR A 225 19.74 -2.11 21.50
N ALA A 226 19.02 -3.18 21.17
CA ALA A 226 18.81 -4.32 22.05
C ALA A 226 20.13 -5.02 22.41
N LYS A 227 21.02 -5.24 21.43
CA LYS A 227 22.38 -5.80 21.65
C LYS A 227 23.15 -4.96 22.67
N ARG A 228 23.19 -3.64 22.49
CA ARG A 228 23.84 -2.71 23.43
C ARG A 228 23.20 -2.74 24.82
N ALA A 229 21.86 -2.75 24.91
CA ALA A 229 21.14 -2.83 26.18
C ALA A 229 21.43 -4.14 26.93
N SER A 230 21.62 -5.24 26.20
CA SER A 230 22.03 -6.54 26.76
C SER A 230 23.50 -6.61 27.19
N LYS A 231 24.28 -5.54 26.99
CA LYS A 231 25.74 -5.51 27.16
C LYS A 231 26.45 -6.60 26.37
N ASN A 232 26.01 -6.82 25.12
CA ASN A 232 26.51 -7.88 24.24
C ASN A 232 26.50 -9.26 24.90
N ARG A 233 25.42 -9.60 25.61
CA ARG A 233 25.25 -10.92 26.24
C ARG A 233 24.06 -11.64 25.66
N CYS A 234 24.22 -12.94 25.47
CA CYS A 234 23.10 -13.83 25.23
C CYS A 234 22.17 -13.83 26.44
N GLN A 235 20.91 -13.47 26.26
CA GLN A 235 19.94 -13.36 27.36
C GLN A 235 19.46 -14.73 27.85
N VAL A 236 19.70 -15.80 27.07
CA VAL A 236 19.46 -17.19 27.48
C VAL A 236 20.67 -17.76 28.22
N THR A 237 21.82 -17.88 27.54
CA THR A 237 23.02 -18.56 28.10
C THR A 237 23.86 -17.66 29.01
N GLY A 238 23.73 -16.33 28.90
CA GLY A 238 24.47 -15.33 29.68
C GLY A 238 25.90 -15.10 29.23
N GLU A 239 26.36 -15.85 28.23
CA GLU A 239 27.67 -15.67 27.61
C GLU A 239 27.76 -14.29 26.98
N GLU A 240 28.92 -13.66 27.15
CA GLU A 240 29.23 -12.35 26.57
C GLU A 240 29.97 -12.54 25.26
N TYR A 241 29.53 -11.83 24.23
CA TYR A 241 30.27 -11.72 22.98
C TYR A 241 31.44 -10.76 23.16
N LYS A 242 32.63 -11.23 22.79
CA LYS A 242 33.87 -10.46 22.73
C LYS A 242 34.54 -10.71 21.38
N GLU A 243 35.39 -9.78 20.98
CA GLU A 243 36.22 -9.95 19.78
C GLU A 243 37.06 -11.24 19.91
N GLY A 244 36.97 -12.13 18.91
CA GLY A 244 37.59 -13.45 18.93
C GLY A 244 36.74 -14.59 19.51
N CYS A 245 35.47 -14.36 19.86
CA CYS A 245 34.53 -15.45 20.19
C CYS A 245 34.04 -16.17 18.91
N ASP A 246 33.87 -17.50 19.00
CA ASP A 246 33.42 -18.36 17.88
C ASP A 246 31.90 -18.31 17.62
N PHE A 247 31.20 -17.25 18.05
CA PHE A 247 29.75 -17.14 17.87
C PHE A 247 29.29 -15.69 17.75
N ASP A 248 28.18 -15.48 17.03
CA ASP A 248 27.52 -14.18 16.90
C ASP A 248 26.26 -14.04 17.78
N LEU A 249 25.87 -12.79 18.04
CA LEU A 249 24.62 -12.43 18.70
C LEU A 249 23.58 -11.95 17.70
N HIS A 250 22.39 -12.55 17.75
CA HIS A 250 21.25 -12.23 16.93
C HIS A 250 20.16 -11.57 17.77
N GLY A 251 19.39 -10.66 17.16
CA GLY A 251 18.14 -10.15 17.74
C GLY A 251 16.97 -10.98 17.24
N HIS A 252 16.43 -11.84 18.11
CA HIS A 252 15.26 -12.64 17.80
C HIS A 252 13.97 -11.86 18.11
N HIS A 253 13.09 -11.74 17.13
CA HIS A 253 11.75 -11.17 17.32
C HIS A 253 10.82 -12.21 17.95
N LEU A 254 10.43 -12.00 19.21
CA LEU A 254 9.60 -12.93 19.98
C LEU A 254 8.20 -13.08 19.39
N PHE A 255 7.55 -11.97 19.06
CA PHE A 255 6.48 -11.92 18.07
C PHE A 255 7.09 -11.69 16.70
N CYS A 256 6.81 -12.60 15.77
CA CYS A 256 7.38 -12.54 14.43
C CYS A 256 7.08 -11.20 13.73
N LYS A 257 8.12 -10.59 13.11
CA LYS A 257 8.00 -9.28 12.45
C LYS A 257 7.04 -9.27 11.25
N SER A 258 6.74 -10.43 10.66
CA SER A 258 5.78 -10.56 9.56
C SER A 258 4.33 -10.63 10.05
N SER A 259 4.07 -11.20 11.22
CA SER A 259 2.73 -11.29 11.80
C SER A 259 2.37 -10.08 12.67
N ARG A 260 3.36 -9.46 13.33
CA ARG A 260 3.21 -8.33 14.26
C ARG A 260 4.18 -7.21 13.90
N GLU A 261 3.90 -6.59 12.76
CA GLU A 261 4.73 -5.55 12.16
C GLU A 261 5.00 -4.35 13.09
N GLU A 262 3.99 -3.97 13.86
CA GLU A 262 4.01 -2.85 14.80
C GLU A 262 4.93 -3.09 15.99
N LEU A 263 5.27 -4.36 16.29
CA LEU A 263 6.19 -4.74 17.36
C LEU A 263 7.63 -4.94 16.87
N ALA A 264 7.90 -4.82 15.56
CA ALA A 264 9.21 -5.13 14.99
C ALA A 264 10.35 -4.22 15.47
N THR A 265 10.03 -3.01 15.93
CA THR A 265 11.00 -2.06 16.52
C THR A 265 10.87 -1.94 18.05
N HIS A 266 9.93 -2.66 18.67
CA HIS A 266 9.73 -2.61 20.11
C HIS A 266 10.86 -3.39 20.80
N LEU A 267 11.65 -2.73 21.65
CA LEU A 267 12.84 -3.35 22.24
C LEU A 267 12.52 -4.58 23.09
N ASP A 268 11.40 -4.56 23.82
CA ASP A 268 10.97 -5.72 24.61
C ASP A 268 10.64 -6.95 23.77
N ASN A 269 10.23 -6.75 22.50
CA ASN A 269 9.97 -7.81 21.53
C ASN A 269 11.25 -8.41 20.91
N ILE A 270 12.42 -7.82 21.18
CA ILE A 270 13.70 -8.28 20.65
C ILE A 270 14.48 -8.96 21.80
N LEU A 271 14.77 -10.25 21.62
CA LEU A 271 15.60 -11.04 22.52
C LEU A 271 16.98 -11.25 21.91
N VAL A 272 18.03 -10.83 22.61
CA VAL A 272 19.41 -11.01 22.14
C VAL A 272 19.90 -12.39 22.53
N ILE A 273 20.16 -13.25 21.55
CA ILE A 273 20.55 -14.65 21.76
C ILE A 273 21.70 -15.06 20.84
N LYS A 274 22.42 -16.13 21.20
CA LYS A 274 23.43 -16.74 20.32
C LYS A 274 22.76 -17.26 19.05
N GLU A 275 23.47 -17.18 17.92
CA GLU A 275 23.02 -17.77 16.66
C GLU A 275 22.60 -19.24 16.81
N GLU A 276 23.36 -20.04 17.56
CA GLU A 276 23.04 -21.45 17.81
C GLU A 276 21.66 -21.64 18.47
N VAL A 277 21.35 -20.84 19.50
CA VAL A 277 20.06 -20.87 20.21
C VAL A 277 18.95 -20.41 19.29
N HIS A 278 19.21 -19.39 18.47
CA HIS A 278 18.26 -18.86 17.50
C HIS A 278 17.88 -19.91 16.45
N ASN A 279 18.89 -20.56 15.87
CA ASN A 279 18.71 -21.61 14.87
C ASN A 279 18.07 -22.87 15.47
N ALA A 280 18.44 -23.24 16.70
CA ALA A 280 17.82 -24.34 17.42
C ALA A 280 16.32 -24.09 17.68
N TYR A 281 15.96 -22.88 18.09
CA TYR A 281 14.56 -22.50 18.27
C TYR A 281 13.77 -22.58 16.97
N HIS A 282 14.27 -21.98 15.88
CA HIS A 282 13.54 -22.01 14.61
C HIS A 282 13.36 -23.43 14.06
N ARG A 283 14.37 -24.31 14.20
CA ARG A 283 14.23 -25.72 13.84
C ARG A 283 13.17 -26.43 14.69
N TRP A 284 13.19 -26.23 16.01
CA TRP A 284 12.19 -26.79 16.92
C TRP A 284 10.78 -26.25 16.61
N HIS A 285 10.66 -24.96 16.33
CA HIS A 285 9.39 -24.30 16.06
C HIS A 285 8.75 -24.78 14.76
N VAL A 286 9.51 -24.97 13.69
CA VAL A 286 8.97 -25.49 12.41
C VAL A 286 8.35 -26.89 12.60
N VAL A 287 8.91 -27.71 13.48
CA VAL A 287 8.42 -29.06 13.77
C VAL A 287 7.15 -29.03 14.63
N ASN A 288 7.09 -28.19 15.67
CA ASN A 288 6.00 -28.19 16.65
C ASN A 288 4.86 -27.22 16.30
N TYR A 289 5.13 -26.18 15.51
CA TYR A 289 4.25 -25.05 15.22
C TYR A 289 4.25 -24.71 13.72
N SER A 290 4.10 -25.74 12.88
CA SER A 290 4.16 -25.59 11.42
C SER A 290 3.14 -24.57 10.91
N GLY A 291 3.61 -23.59 10.13
CA GLY A 291 2.79 -22.51 9.58
C GLY A 291 2.31 -21.45 10.57
N GLN A 292 2.65 -21.56 11.86
CA GLN A 292 2.32 -20.55 12.87
C GLN A 292 3.49 -19.56 13.06
N PRO A 293 3.22 -18.28 13.37
CA PRO A 293 4.28 -17.32 13.68
C PRO A 293 4.88 -17.58 15.06
N CYS A 294 6.15 -17.21 15.23
CA CYS A 294 6.79 -17.23 16.55
C CYS A 294 6.06 -16.33 17.54
N THR A 295 5.93 -16.83 18.78
CA THR A 295 5.36 -16.10 19.92
C THR A 295 6.27 -16.23 21.16
N PRO A 296 6.15 -15.33 22.14
CA PRO A 296 6.78 -15.53 23.45
C PRO A 296 6.41 -16.87 24.10
N ALA A 297 5.15 -17.31 23.98
CA ALA A 297 4.69 -18.59 24.52
C ALA A 297 5.43 -19.79 23.90
N SER A 298 5.54 -19.85 22.57
CA SER A 298 6.28 -20.92 21.89
C SER A 298 7.77 -20.91 22.25
N PHE A 299 8.36 -19.72 22.51
CA PHE A 299 9.75 -19.64 22.98
C PHE A 299 9.92 -20.14 24.43
N ILE A 300 8.95 -19.89 25.32
CA ILE A 300 8.96 -20.45 26.68
C ILE A 300 8.95 -21.99 26.63
N GLU A 301 8.07 -22.58 25.81
CA GLU A 301 8.00 -24.03 25.64
C GLU A 301 9.30 -24.62 25.09
N PHE A 302 9.89 -23.96 24.08
CA PHE A 302 11.20 -24.34 23.58
C PHE A 302 12.24 -24.36 24.71
N LEU A 303 12.32 -23.27 25.49
CA LEU A 303 13.26 -23.18 26.59
C LEU A 303 13.03 -24.32 27.59
N GLN A 304 11.78 -24.62 27.96
CA GLN A 304 11.43 -25.72 28.87
C GLN A 304 11.84 -27.10 28.31
N SER A 305 11.65 -27.33 27.01
CA SER A 305 11.99 -28.61 26.36
C SER A 305 13.49 -28.86 26.23
N VAL A 306 14.30 -27.81 26.05
CA VAL A 306 15.76 -27.89 25.89
C VAL A 306 16.50 -27.66 27.23
N HIS A 307 15.80 -27.17 28.27
CA HIS A 307 16.41 -26.67 29.50
C HIS A 307 17.06 -27.70 30.41
N VAL A 308 16.79 -28.99 30.26
CA VAL A 308 17.32 -30.00 31.19
C VAL A 308 18.86 -30.07 31.11
N GLY A 309 19.48 -29.68 29.99
CA GLY A 309 20.94 -29.73 29.79
C GLY A 309 21.73 -28.44 30.04
N MET A 310 21.11 -27.26 30.12
CA MET A 310 21.82 -25.97 30.16
C MET A 310 21.94 -25.32 31.56
N LEU A 311 21.41 -25.97 32.60
CA LEU A 311 21.22 -25.40 33.95
C LEU A 311 22.33 -25.75 34.96
N ASP A 312 23.57 -25.94 34.54
CA ASP A 312 24.64 -26.44 35.41
C ASP A 312 25.19 -25.40 36.44
N LYS A 313 24.57 -24.22 36.57
CA LYS A 313 24.99 -23.15 37.49
C LYS A 313 23.79 -22.46 38.15
N THR A 314 23.89 -22.13 39.44
CA THR A 314 22.85 -21.43 40.23
C THR A 314 22.37 -20.12 39.60
N ASN A 315 23.27 -19.39 38.93
CA ASN A 315 22.95 -18.15 38.21
C ASN A 315 22.09 -18.38 36.95
N SER A 316 22.11 -19.59 36.39
CA SER A 316 21.30 -19.96 35.22
C SER A 316 19.82 -20.08 35.59
N ARG A 317 19.50 -20.65 36.76
CA ARG A 317 18.10 -20.80 37.21
C ARG A 317 17.42 -19.46 37.47
N LYS A 318 18.09 -18.53 38.16
CA LYS A 318 17.54 -17.19 38.41
C LYS A 318 17.30 -16.43 37.10
N ARG A 319 18.22 -16.56 36.14
CA ARG A 319 18.08 -15.93 34.82
C ARG A 319 16.92 -16.51 34.03
N PHE A 320 16.77 -17.84 34.04
CA PHE A 320 15.66 -18.51 33.38
C PHE A 320 14.31 -18.04 33.91
N LEU A 321 14.14 -17.97 35.22
CA LEU A 321 12.89 -17.48 35.83
C LEU A 321 12.60 -16.03 35.42
N ALA A 322 13.60 -15.15 35.50
CA ALA A 322 13.45 -13.76 35.08
C ALA A 322 13.14 -13.62 33.58
N LEU A 323 13.74 -14.48 32.74
CA LEU A 323 13.44 -14.51 31.31
C LEU A 323 12.01 -15.00 31.06
N THR A 324 11.58 -16.06 31.73
CA THR A 324 10.22 -16.61 31.61
C THR A 324 9.18 -15.56 32.02
N GLU A 325 9.37 -14.90 33.16
CA GLU A 325 8.51 -13.81 33.62
C GLU A 325 8.45 -12.65 32.60
N ARG A 326 9.58 -12.26 32.01
CA ARG A 326 9.62 -11.26 30.93
C ARG A 326 8.78 -11.70 29.73
N LEU A 327 8.93 -12.95 29.30
CA LEU A 327 8.22 -13.49 28.14
C LEU A 327 6.71 -13.61 28.39
N GLU A 328 6.31 -14.05 29.58
CA GLU A 328 4.91 -14.10 30.00
C GLU A 328 4.29 -12.70 30.04
N ASN A 329 4.99 -11.71 30.60
CA ASN A 329 4.54 -10.32 30.61
C ASN A 329 4.36 -9.78 29.19
N LEU A 330 5.31 -10.07 28.28
CA LEU A 330 5.21 -9.67 26.89
C LEU A 330 4.01 -10.35 26.19
N GLN A 331 3.80 -11.65 26.42
CA GLN A 331 2.65 -12.40 25.90
C GLN A 331 1.33 -11.81 26.41
N ASN A 332 1.24 -11.49 27.71
CA ASN A 332 0.01 -10.94 28.31
C ASN A 332 -0.31 -9.54 27.79
N ASN A 333 0.72 -8.71 27.58
CA ASN A 333 0.55 -7.33 27.14
C ASN A 333 0.19 -7.23 25.65
N PHE A 334 0.71 -8.13 24.81
CA PHE A 334 0.61 -8.00 23.36
C PHE A 334 -0.02 -9.19 22.64
N GLY A 335 -0.21 -10.33 23.28
CA GLY A 335 -0.66 -11.59 22.66
C GLY A 335 -2.16 -11.69 22.36
N ARG A 336 -2.88 -10.57 22.39
CA ARG A 336 -4.30 -10.50 22.00
C ARG A 336 -4.49 -10.29 20.51
#